data_AF-A0A9D6N554-F1
#
_entry.id   AF-A0A9D6N554-F1
#
_cell.length_a   1.000
_cell.length_b   1.000
_cell.length_c   1.000
_cell.angle_alpha   90.00
_cell.angle_beta   90.00
_cell.angle_gamma   90.00
#
_symmetry.space_group_name_H-M   'P 1'
#
loop_
_entity.id
_entity.type
_entity.pdbx_description
1 polymer ?
#
loop_
_entity_poly.entity_id
_entity_poly.type
_entity_poly.pdbx_seq_one_letter_code
_entity_poly.pdbx_strand_id
1 'polypeptide(L)'
;MAPHSLPRSMARATAACVAWCLACLLSHGAATPHPWPGDAWRQEHRVIDLHQHIDLSTQRVERALRIMDRAGLGIGVNLSGGAVTHKAGEKSAFERMKEIEDAIAPGRFVNYFNLDYAGWDSPDFASQAVKQVEEARRLGAAGLKEFKRLGLNLRNAAGELIAIDDPKLDGVWRRCGELGMPVSIHVADPKAFWLPYTQQNERWKELQDHPRWWFGDPKQFPRREQLLQALDRVIVRHTNTTFVCVHFANNSEDLDWVERMLDTRPNMNADLAARIPEIGRQDPDRVRRLFIKHQDRIFFATDFQVYDRLILGSAGDAERPTDDDAAAFYEKEWRWLETRDKAWAHMTPIQGDWTISSIGLPPEVLRKIYFDNARRLLARSLPFATLRAARVDSDFSPNARRNQGAWSKATPFHLEQESQDGAARPELSTTCRLLWSDRYLYVSYECPFTDLTVYAPRVKAERIQRGTALWDKDVVELFVGSDEKNPTRYTEYEWAPNGESLDLKIDRPRFDFEWSSQMESSVVVDSKARLWRCQARIPISSLATSTPRPGAVWRMNLYRIDRAHKAFLASNPTLNGSFHTVERFGFVRFEK
;
A
#
# COMPACT_ATOMS: atom_id res chain seq x y z
N MET A 1 -79.46 49.33 27.47
CA MET A 1 -78.91 50.37 28.35
C MET A 1 -77.54 50.76 27.81
N ALA A 2 -77.42 51.98 27.29
CA ALA A 2 -76.14 52.68 27.11
C ALA A 2 -76.07 53.77 28.19
N PRO A 3 -74.99 54.58 28.34
CA PRO A 3 -73.58 54.46 27.94
C PRO A 3 -72.61 54.87 29.10
N HIS A 4 -71.29 54.84 28.88
CA HIS A 4 -70.27 55.79 29.39
C HIS A 4 -68.89 55.27 28.93
N SER A 5 -67.91 56.02 28.41
CA SER A 5 -67.78 57.31 27.72
C SER A 5 -66.36 57.34 27.11
N LEU A 6 -66.25 58.01 25.96
CA LEU A 6 -65.07 58.35 25.10
C LEU A 6 -63.84 58.94 25.86
N PRO A 7 -62.62 59.16 25.25
CA PRO A 7 -62.37 59.46 23.83
C PRO A 7 -61.07 58.92 23.14
N ARG A 8 -61.05 59.20 21.84
CA ARG A 8 -60.02 59.01 20.79
C ARG A 8 -58.76 59.86 20.96
N SER A 9 -57.59 59.29 20.61
CA SER A 9 -56.57 59.78 19.64
C SER A 9 -55.39 58.77 19.70
N MET A 10 -54.64 58.38 18.68
CA MET A 10 -54.28 58.94 17.38
C MET A 10 -54.16 57.83 16.33
N ALA A 11 -54.49 58.18 15.09
CA ALA A 11 -54.16 57.45 13.88
C ALA A 11 -52.70 57.68 13.48
N ARG A 12 -52.02 56.66 12.92
CA ARG A 12 -51.39 56.69 11.59
C ARG A 12 -50.57 55.41 11.28
N ALA A 13 -50.86 54.86 10.10
CA ALA A 13 -49.98 54.11 9.20
C ALA A 13 -49.58 52.65 9.52
N THR A 14 -50.50 51.72 9.23
CA THR A 14 -50.20 50.35 8.80
C THR A 14 -50.10 50.30 7.27
N ALA A 15 -48.89 50.41 6.71
CA ALA A 15 -48.60 50.06 5.32
C ALA A 15 -47.08 50.01 5.03
N ALA A 16 -46.34 49.09 5.65
CA ALA A 16 -44.97 48.72 5.21
C ALA A 16 -44.42 47.46 5.93
N CYS A 17 -45.10 46.31 5.89
CA CYS A 17 -44.55 45.07 6.51
C CYS A 17 -44.88 43.76 5.76
N VAL A 18 -45.10 43.79 4.44
CA VAL A 18 -45.37 42.57 3.65
C VAL A 18 -44.25 42.22 2.65
N ALA A 19 -43.15 42.98 2.60
CA ALA A 19 -42.04 42.71 1.68
C ALA A 19 -40.75 42.18 2.36
N TRP A 20 -40.81 41.71 3.60
CA TRP A 20 -39.63 41.31 4.39
C TRP A 20 -39.76 39.95 5.10
N CYS A 21 -40.52 39.02 4.54
CA CYS A 21 -40.54 37.62 4.99
C CYS A 21 -40.37 36.57 3.87
N LEU A 22 -39.96 36.98 2.66
CA LEU A 22 -39.68 36.05 1.55
C LEU A 22 -38.31 36.24 0.90
N ALA A 23 -37.32 36.77 1.64
CA ALA A 23 -35.95 36.96 1.15
C ALA A 23 -34.85 36.48 2.14
N CYS A 24 -35.18 35.58 3.07
CA CYS A 24 -34.21 34.88 3.92
C CYS A 24 -34.17 33.36 3.68
N LEU A 25 -34.55 32.92 2.48
CA LEU A 25 -34.12 31.63 1.93
C LEU A 25 -32.87 31.85 1.06
N LEU A 26 -31.84 32.44 1.67
CA LEU A 26 -30.50 32.49 1.09
C LEU A 26 -29.78 31.19 1.45
N SER A 27 -29.66 30.33 0.44
CA SER A 27 -28.50 29.48 0.17
C SER A 27 -27.75 28.94 1.40
N HIS A 28 -28.36 27.99 2.11
CA HIS A 28 -27.53 26.93 2.69
C HIS A 28 -27.16 26.03 1.53
N GLY A 29 -26.05 26.32 0.86
CA GLY A 29 -25.39 25.32 0.04
C GLY A 29 -25.19 24.13 0.94
N ALA A 30 -25.89 23.03 0.66
CA ALA A 30 -25.65 21.77 1.33
C ALA A 30 -24.16 21.48 1.11
N ALA A 31 -23.35 21.67 2.15
CA ALA A 31 -21.95 21.30 2.09
C ALA A 31 -21.95 19.83 1.70
N THR A 32 -21.42 19.53 0.52
CA THR A 32 -21.19 18.14 0.10
C THR A 32 -20.48 17.45 1.27
N PRO A 33 -21.02 16.34 1.79
CA PRO A 33 -20.37 15.63 2.89
C PRO A 33 -18.90 15.44 2.54
N HIS A 34 -18.00 15.65 3.50
CA HIS A 34 -16.60 15.33 3.27
C HIS A 34 -16.54 13.87 2.83
N PRO A 35 -15.87 13.56 1.70
CA PRO A 35 -15.78 12.20 1.21
C PRO A 35 -15.20 11.32 2.32
N TRP A 36 -15.76 10.13 2.49
CA TRP A 36 -15.20 9.15 3.41
C TRP A 36 -13.73 8.92 3.02
N PRO A 37 -12.77 8.90 3.97
CA PRO A 37 -11.35 8.76 3.62
C PRO A 37 -11.02 7.54 2.74
N GLY A 38 -11.77 6.44 2.91
CA GLY A 38 -11.64 5.25 2.06
C GLY A 38 -11.98 5.53 0.59
N ASP A 39 -12.97 6.37 0.31
CA ASP A 39 -13.33 6.75 -1.06
C ASP A 39 -12.21 7.55 -1.73
N ALA A 40 -11.59 8.48 -0.99
CA ALA A 40 -10.43 9.21 -1.48
C ALA A 40 -9.25 8.27 -1.77
N TRP A 41 -8.95 7.32 -0.88
CA TRP A 41 -7.86 6.36 -1.12
C TRP A 41 -8.10 5.44 -2.31
N ARG A 42 -9.36 5.03 -2.54
CA ARG A 42 -9.76 4.25 -3.72
C ARG A 42 -9.64 5.08 -5.00
N GLN A 43 -10.10 6.33 -5.00
CA GLN A 43 -9.96 7.26 -6.13
C GLN A 43 -8.49 7.58 -6.44
N GLU A 44 -7.64 7.65 -5.41
CA GLU A 44 -6.19 7.83 -5.54
C GLU A 44 -5.44 6.53 -5.86
N HIS A 45 -6.14 5.39 -5.97
CA HIS A 45 -5.57 4.06 -6.23
C HIS A 45 -4.46 3.72 -5.24
N ARG A 46 -4.73 3.89 -3.94
CA ARG A 46 -3.74 3.68 -2.87
C ARG A 46 -3.79 2.30 -2.26
N VAL A 47 -4.92 1.61 -2.37
CA VAL A 47 -5.17 0.30 -1.75
C VAL A 47 -4.30 -0.77 -2.42
N ILE A 48 -3.75 -1.67 -1.61
CA ILE A 48 -2.96 -2.82 -2.06
C ILE A 48 -3.69 -4.09 -1.65
N ASP A 49 -4.02 -4.93 -2.63
CA ASP A 49 -4.50 -6.28 -2.37
C ASP A 49 -3.30 -7.23 -2.31
N LEU A 50 -2.97 -7.72 -1.10
CA LEU A 50 -1.78 -8.54 -0.87
C LEU A 50 -1.93 -9.99 -1.38
N HIS A 51 -3.11 -10.41 -1.83
CA HIS A 51 -3.36 -11.80 -2.18
C HIS A 51 -4.30 -11.93 -3.37
N GLN A 52 -3.71 -12.08 -4.54
CA GLN A 52 -4.41 -12.43 -5.78
C GLN A 52 -3.73 -13.62 -6.44
N HIS A 53 -4.46 -14.29 -7.34
CA HIS A 53 -3.86 -15.27 -8.26
C HIS A 53 -4.30 -14.98 -9.68
N ILE A 54 -3.35 -14.65 -10.54
CA ILE A 54 -3.60 -14.36 -11.94
C ILE A 54 -2.76 -15.35 -12.73
N ASP A 55 -3.41 -16.16 -13.56
CA ASP A 55 -2.72 -17.12 -14.41
C ASP A 55 -2.07 -16.43 -15.61
N LEU A 56 -0.96 -17.01 -16.09
CA LEU A 56 -0.16 -16.48 -17.19
C LEU A 56 -0.98 -16.34 -18.49
N SER A 57 -1.49 -15.14 -18.75
CA SER A 57 -2.24 -14.77 -19.95
C SER A 57 -2.41 -13.25 -20.03
N THR A 58 -2.16 -12.69 -21.21
CA THR A 58 -2.44 -11.27 -21.50
C THR A 58 -3.88 -10.90 -21.16
N GLN A 59 -4.86 -11.70 -21.61
CA GLN A 59 -6.28 -11.41 -21.41
C GLN A 59 -6.68 -11.45 -19.93
N ARG A 60 -6.08 -12.36 -19.15
CA ARG A 60 -6.35 -12.46 -17.71
C ARG A 60 -5.76 -11.27 -16.95
N VAL A 61 -4.54 -10.86 -17.27
CA VAL A 61 -3.91 -9.66 -16.68
C VAL A 61 -4.69 -8.39 -17.02
N GLU A 62 -5.09 -8.21 -18.28
CA GLU A 62 -5.94 -7.07 -18.69
C GLU A 62 -7.30 -7.07 -17.96
N ARG A 63 -7.90 -8.24 -17.77
CA ARG A 63 -9.16 -8.38 -17.03
C ARG A 63 -8.99 -8.05 -15.55
N ALA A 64 -7.94 -8.55 -14.91
CA ALA A 64 -7.60 -8.22 -13.53
C ALA A 64 -7.41 -6.71 -13.35
N LEU A 65 -6.64 -6.06 -14.25
CA LEU A 65 -6.42 -4.62 -14.23
C LEU A 65 -7.73 -3.81 -14.30
N ARG A 66 -8.65 -4.17 -15.22
CA ARG A 66 -9.94 -3.48 -15.33
C ARG A 66 -10.77 -3.60 -14.05
N ILE A 67 -10.79 -4.77 -13.42
CA ILE A 67 -11.51 -5.00 -12.16
C ILE A 67 -10.85 -4.24 -11.02
N MET A 68 -9.52 -4.25 -10.94
CA MET A 68 -8.75 -3.46 -9.98
C MET A 68 -9.06 -1.97 -10.09
N ASP A 69 -9.08 -1.41 -11.30
CA ASP A 69 -9.42 0.00 -11.52
C ASP A 69 -10.85 0.31 -11.06
N ARG A 70 -11.81 -0.57 -11.36
CA ARG A 70 -13.20 -0.43 -10.87
C ARG A 70 -13.31 -0.49 -9.35
N ALA A 71 -12.45 -1.28 -8.70
CA ALA A 71 -12.43 -1.43 -7.24
C ALA A 71 -11.58 -0.35 -6.53
N GLY A 72 -10.87 0.50 -7.27
CA GLY A 72 -9.95 1.52 -6.72
C GLY A 72 -8.64 0.94 -6.17
N LEU A 73 -8.20 -0.21 -6.66
CA LEU A 73 -6.95 -0.84 -6.25
C LEU A 73 -5.75 -0.25 -7.00
N GLY A 74 -4.71 0.11 -6.26
CA GLY A 74 -3.44 0.57 -6.80
C GLY A 74 -2.55 -0.56 -7.26
N ILE A 75 -2.34 -1.55 -6.39
CA ILE A 75 -1.41 -2.66 -6.63
C ILE A 75 -2.09 -3.97 -6.27
N GLY A 76 -1.96 -4.95 -7.16
CA GLY A 76 -2.29 -6.35 -6.90
C GLY A 76 -1.02 -7.16 -6.67
N VAL A 77 -0.99 -7.95 -5.59
CA VAL A 77 0.12 -8.87 -5.33
C VAL A 77 -0.28 -10.26 -5.81
N ASN A 78 0.33 -10.69 -6.91
CA ASN A 78 0.09 -11.98 -7.53
C ASN A 78 0.92 -13.06 -6.83
N LEU A 79 0.26 -13.94 -6.09
CA LEU A 79 0.90 -15.04 -5.35
C LEU A 79 1.12 -16.28 -6.22
N SER A 80 0.59 -16.30 -7.44
CA SER A 80 0.82 -17.35 -8.45
C SER A 80 1.80 -16.90 -9.54
N GLY A 81 2.84 -16.14 -9.17
CA GLY A 81 3.83 -15.64 -10.13
C GLY A 81 4.60 -16.75 -10.86
N GLY A 82 4.66 -17.97 -10.31
CA GLY A 82 5.30 -19.13 -10.92
C GLY A 82 6.70 -19.42 -10.38
N ALA A 83 7.27 -20.55 -10.81
CA ALA A 83 8.61 -20.96 -10.47
C ALA A 83 9.67 -20.26 -11.34
N VAL A 84 10.88 -20.17 -10.79
CA VAL A 84 12.08 -19.65 -11.48
C VAL A 84 12.88 -20.75 -12.18
N THR A 85 12.58 -22.02 -11.91
CA THR A 85 13.18 -23.16 -12.61
C THR A 85 12.71 -23.20 -14.06
N HIS A 86 13.62 -23.58 -14.96
CA HIS A 86 13.38 -23.64 -16.40
C HIS A 86 14.44 -24.50 -17.09
N LYS A 87 14.18 -24.91 -18.33
CA LYS A 87 15.19 -25.55 -19.18
C LYS A 87 16.16 -24.51 -19.71
N ALA A 88 17.41 -24.89 -19.92
CA ALA A 88 18.43 -24.00 -20.45
C ALA A 88 17.97 -23.32 -21.77
N GLY A 89 18.05 -22.00 -21.82
CA GLY A 89 17.66 -21.18 -22.98
C GLY A 89 16.18 -20.77 -23.01
N GLU A 90 15.36 -21.22 -22.07
CA GLU A 90 13.96 -20.79 -21.92
C GLU A 90 13.82 -19.75 -20.80
N LYS A 91 12.77 -18.94 -20.83
CA LYS A 91 12.39 -18.11 -19.68
C LYS A 91 11.59 -18.94 -18.69
N SER A 92 11.75 -18.69 -17.41
CA SER A 92 10.91 -19.30 -16.36
C SER A 92 9.46 -18.83 -16.41
N ALA A 93 8.57 -19.53 -15.71
CA ALA A 93 7.17 -19.09 -15.58
C ALA A 93 7.09 -17.70 -14.90
N PHE A 94 7.93 -17.49 -13.88
CA PHE A 94 8.07 -16.22 -13.18
C PHE A 94 8.46 -15.05 -14.10
N GLU A 95 9.49 -15.23 -14.93
CA GLU A 95 9.91 -14.20 -15.88
C GLU A 95 8.82 -13.86 -16.89
N ARG A 96 8.15 -14.87 -17.45
CA ARG A 96 7.07 -14.64 -18.43
C ARG A 96 5.89 -13.90 -17.82
N MET A 97 5.52 -14.21 -16.58
CA MET A 97 4.44 -13.50 -15.86
C MET A 97 4.81 -12.04 -15.69
N LYS A 98 5.99 -11.79 -15.12
CA LYS A 98 6.48 -10.43 -14.87
C LYS A 98 6.56 -9.60 -16.14
N GLU A 99 7.04 -10.18 -17.24
CA GLU A 99 7.13 -9.48 -18.53
C GLU A 99 5.77 -9.08 -19.09
N ILE A 100 4.76 -9.95 -18.99
CA ILE A 100 3.40 -9.64 -19.46
C ILE A 100 2.77 -8.55 -18.58
N GLU A 101 2.88 -8.67 -17.26
CA GLU A 101 2.34 -7.68 -16.33
C GLU A 101 3.03 -6.32 -16.47
N ASP A 102 4.35 -6.28 -16.58
CA ASP A 102 5.11 -5.04 -16.78
C ASP A 102 4.83 -4.40 -18.15
N ALA A 103 4.54 -5.19 -19.18
CA ALA A 103 4.16 -4.68 -20.50
C ALA A 103 2.74 -4.08 -20.53
N ILE A 104 1.80 -4.70 -19.82
CA ILE A 104 0.39 -4.26 -19.80
C ILE A 104 0.18 -3.10 -18.82
N ALA A 105 0.74 -3.22 -17.62
CA ALA A 105 0.46 -2.33 -16.50
C ALA A 105 1.69 -2.12 -15.60
N PRO A 106 2.72 -1.39 -16.09
CA PRO A 106 3.95 -1.15 -15.34
C PRO A 106 3.67 -0.65 -13.92
N GLY A 107 4.13 -1.40 -12.92
CA GLY A 107 3.99 -1.04 -11.52
C GLY A 107 2.60 -1.22 -10.89
N ARG A 108 1.67 -1.89 -11.57
CA ARG A 108 0.34 -2.26 -11.00
C ARG A 108 0.32 -3.66 -10.39
N PHE A 109 1.31 -4.50 -10.71
CA PHE A 109 1.44 -5.85 -10.18
C PHE A 109 2.79 -6.09 -9.52
N VAL A 110 2.77 -6.91 -8.47
CA VAL A 110 3.96 -7.35 -7.74
C VAL A 110 3.85 -8.85 -7.54
N ASN A 111 4.91 -9.60 -7.84
CA ASN A 111 4.86 -11.07 -7.87
C ASN A 111 5.59 -11.70 -6.69
N TYR A 112 4.97 -12.73 -6.11
CA TYR A 112 5.69 -13.71 -5.31
C TYR A 112 6.07 -14.89 -6.20
N PHE A 113 7.25 -15.45 -5.97
CA PHE A 113 7.65 -16.67 -6.67
C PHE A 113 7.08 -17.90 -5.94
N ASN A 114 7.03 -19.02 -6.66
CA ASN A 114 6.61 -20.30 -6.13
C ASN A 114 7.77 -21.28 -6.15
N LEU A 115 8.04 -21.94 -5.01
CA LEU A 115 9.12 -22.91 -4.92
C LEU A 115 8.81 -24.15 -5.80
N ASP A 116 9.78 -24.57 -6.59
CA ASP A 116 9.73 -25.85 -7.30
C ASP A 116 10.30 -26.96 -6.41
N TYR A 117 9.47 -27.98 -6.19
CA TYR A 117 9.79 -29.15 -5.35
C TYR A 117 10.34 -30.33 -6.17
N ALA A 118 10.48 -30.18 -7.49
CA ALA A 118 11.09 -31.20 -8.34
C ALA A 118 12.49 -31.57 -7.81
N GLY A 119 12.75 -32.87 -7.72
CA GLY A 119 14.02 -33.38 -7.19
C GLY A 119 14.13 -33.36 -5.66
N TRP A 120 13.03 -33.28 -4.91
CA TRP A 120 13.00 -33.34 -3.44
C TRP A 120 13.94 -34.38 -2.81
N ASP A 121 13.97 -35.59 -3.35
CA ASP A 121 14.77 -36.70 -2.84
C ASP A 121 16.25 -36.62 -3.20
N SER A 122 16.65 -35.67 -4.04
CA SER A 122 18.05 -35.42 -4.35
C SER A 122 18.81 -34.94 -3.10
N PRO A 123 20.04 -35.39 -2.84
CA PRO A 123 20.84 -34.92 -1.71
C PRO A 123 21.14 -33.42 -1.76
N ASP A 124 21.09 -32.80 -2.94
CA ASP A 124 21.35 -31.38 -3.12
C ASP A 124 20.09 -30.49 -3.14
N PHE A 125 18.88 -31.07 -3.00
CA PHE A 125 17.61 -30.34 -3.09
C PHE A 125 17.60 -29.06 -2.23
N ALA A 126 17.99 -29.17 -0.96
CA ALA A 126 17.98 -28.05 -0.03
C ALA A 126 18.83 -26.87 -0.54
N SER A 127 19.99 -27.17 -1.15
CA SER A 127 20.86 -26.16 -1.74
C SER A 127 20.28 -25.55 -3.02
N GLN A 128 19.59 -26.35 -3.85
CA GLN A 128 18.91 -25.87 -5.06
C GLN A 128 17.70 -25.01 -4.72
N ALA A 129 16.94 -25.38 -3.71
CA ALA A 129 15.80 -24.60 -3.21
C ALA A 129 16.25 -23.21 -2.71
N VAL A 130 17.40 -23.11 -2.04
CA VAL A 130 17.99 -21.81 -1.68
C VAL A 130 18.35 -20.99 -2.91
N LYS A 131 18.96 -21.59 -3.94
CA LYS A 131 19.29 -20.89 -5.19
C LYS A 131 18.04 -20.36 -5.91
N GLN A 132 16.91 -21.06 -5.81
CA GLN A 132 15.65 -20.54 -6.34
C GLN A 132 15.23 -19.22 -5.66
N VAL A 133 15.42 -19.09 -4.33
CA VAL A 133 15.15 -17.83 -3.62
C VAL A 133 16.04 -16.69 -4.14
N GLU A 134 17.32 -16.97 -4.31
CA GLU A 134 18.31 -15.99 -4.78
C GLU A 134 18.01 -15.53 -6.20
N GLU A 135 17.67 -16.48 -7.08
CA GLU A 135 17.31 -16.19 -8.45
C GLU A 135 15.98 -15.41 -8.53
N ALA A 136 14.98 -15.81 -7.74
CA ALA A 136 13.73 -15.06 -7.63
C ALA A 136 13.98 -13.62 -7.18
N ARG A 137 14.85 -13.41 -6.19
CA ARG A 137 15.23 -12.06 -5.74
C ARG A 137 15.90 -11.24 -6.84
N ARG A 138 16.79 -11.87 -7.62
CA ARG A 138 17.47 -11.25 -8.76
C ARG A 138 16.47 -10.84 -9.85
N LEU A 139 15.47 -11.67 -10.10
CA LEU A 139 14.38 -11.42 -11.06
C LEU A 139 13.32 -10.43 -10.56
N GLY A 140 13.41 -9.99 -9.30
CA GLY A 140 12.54 -8.97 -8.72
C GLY A 140 11.30 -9.53 -8.00
N ALA A 141 11.31 -10.80 -7.60
CA ALA A 141 10.27 -11.34 -6.71
C ALA A 141 10.20 -10.56 -5.40
N ALA A 142 8.97 -10.26 -4.98
CA ALA A 142 8.70 -9.52 -3.76
C ALA A 142 8.60 -10.40 -2.52
N GLY A 143 8.37 -11.70 -2.71
CA GLY A 143 8.23 -12.67 -1.63
C GLY A 143 8.12 -14.09 -2.18
N LEU A 144 7.93 -15.05 -1.27
CA LEU A 144 7.66 -16.45 -1.57
C LEU A 144 6.22 -16.79 -1.20
N LYS A 145 5.47 -17.39 -2.12
CA LYS A 145 4.20 -18.03 -1.79
C LYS A 145 4.43 -19.53 -1.63
N GLU A 146 4.10 -20.04 -0.46
CA GLU A 146 3.93 -21.47 -0.21
C GLU A 146 2.45 -21.82 -0.12
N PHE A 147 2.05 -22.88 -0.82
CA PHE A 147 0.66 -23.31 -0.93
C PHE A 147 0.37 -24.46 0.03
N LYS A 148 -0.92 -24.69 0.32
CA LYS A 148 -1.39 -25.81 1.16
C LYS A 148 -0.94 -27.20 0.68
N ARG A 149 -0.43 -27.33 -0.55
CA ARG A 149 0.14 -28.58 -1.06
C ARG A 149 1.27 -29.11 -0.18
N LEU A 150 2.04 -28.23 0.47
CA LEU A 150 3.03 -28.61 1.48
C LEU A 150 2.29 -29.12 2.75
N GLY A 151 2.53 -30.37 3.12
CA GLY A 151 1.84 -31.04 4.24
C GLY A 151 0.52 -31.73 3.89
N LEU A 152 -0.08 -31.50 2.70
CA LEU A 152 -1.33 -32.14 2.28
C LEU A 152 -1.26 -32.93 0.97
N ASN A 153 -0.37 -32.56 0.04
CA ASN A 153 -0.36 -33.15 -1.31
C ASN A 153 1.04 -33.56 -1.79
N LEU A 154 2.06 -32.76 -1.49
CA LEU A 154 3.44 -33.04 -1.91
C LEU A 154 3.95 -34.28 -1.19
N ARG A 155 4.50 -35.22 -1.96
CA ARG A 155 5.03 -36.50 -1.47
C ARG A 155 6.46 -36.71 -1.94
N ASN A 156 7.25 -37.39 -1.12
CA ASN A 156 8.57 -37.87 -1.50
C ASN A 156 8.47 -39.12 -2.40
N ALA A 157 9.60 -39.64 -2.87
CA ALA A 157 9.66 -40.85 -3.69
C ALA A 157 9.12 -42.12 -2.99
N ALA A 158 9.09 -42.13 -1.65
CA ALA A 158 8.47 -43.21 -0.87
C ALA A 158 6.94 -43.07 -0.73
N GLY A 159 6.34 -42.01 -1.26
CA GLY A 159 4.91 -41.73 -1.17
C GLY A 159 4.48 -41.07 0.15
N GLU A 160 5.41 -40.69 1.01
CA GLU A 160 5.16 -40.02 2.29
C GLU A 160 4.95 -38.53 2.07
N LEU A 161 4.04 -37.91 2.83
CA LEU A 161 3.81 -36.46 2.76
C LEU A 161 5.06 -35.70 3.21
N ILE A 162 5.43 -34.67 2.43
CA ILE A 162 6.48 -33.74 2.82
C ILE A 162 5.96 -32.85 3.94
N ALA A 163 6.66 -32.85 5.07
CA ALA A 163 6.30 -32.07 6.25
C ALA A 163 6.57 -30.56 6.04
N ILE A 164 5.69 -29.72 6.60
CA ILE A 164 5.83 -28.25 6.54
C ILE A 164 7.13 -27.78 7.21
N ASP A 165 7.52 -28.47 8.28
CA ASP A 165 8.68 -28.16 9.10
C ASP A 165 9.90 -29.04 8.78
N ASP A 166 9.94 -29.66 7.60
CA ASP A 166 11.08 -30.46 7.17
C ASP A 166 12.39 -29.62 7.14
N PRO A 167 13.49 -30.11 7.74
CA PRO A 167 14.77 -29.38 7.77
C PRO A 167 15.34 -29.00 6.40
N LYS A 168 14.99 -29.71 5.31
CA LYS A 168 15.42 -29.34 3.95
C LYS A 168 14.96 -27.94 3.54
N LEU A 169 13.86 -27.45 4.12
CA LEU A 169 13.30 -26.13 3.82
C LEU A 169 13.86 -25.01 4.71
N ASP A 170 14.61 -25.32 5.77
CA ASP A 170 15.15 -24.31 6.69
C ASP A 170 16.05 -23.29 6.00
N GLY A 171 16.80 -23.73 4.98
CA GLY A 171 17.61 -22.84 4.15
C GLY A 171 16.77 -21.83 3.36
N VAL A 172 15.62 -22.27 2.83
CA VAL A 172 14.69 -21.42 2.06
C VAL A 172 14.14 -20.32 2.94
N TRP A 173 13.58 -20.69 4.10
CA TRP A 173 12.98 -19.74 5.04
C TRP A 173 13.99 -18.71 5.53
N ARG A 174 15.19 -19.17 5.92
CA ARG A 174 16.28 -18.29 6.36
C ARG A 174 16.71 -17.32 5.24
N ARG A 175 16.89 -17.83 4.02
CA ARG A 175 17.35 -17.01 2.90
C ARG A 175 16.32 -15.94 2.52
N CYS A 176 15.02 -16.24 2.60
CA CYS A 176 13.97 -15.23 2.47
C CYS A 176 14.14 -14.10 3.49
N GLY A 177 14.39 -14.42 4.77
CA GLY A 177 14.63 -13.42 5.82
C GLY A 177 15.86 -12.55 5.55
N GLU A 178 16.99 -13.15 5.18
CA GLU A 178 18.24 -12.43 4.84
C GLU A 178 18.06 -11.46 3.68
N LEU A 179 17.26 -11.83 2.68
CA LEU A 179 16.99 -11.01 1.50
C LEU A 179 15.84 -10.01 1.68
N GLY A 180 15.19 -10.02 2.84
CA GLY A 180 14.01 -9.19 3.12
C GLY A 180 12.81 -9.55 2.25
N MET A 181 12.65 -10.83 1.90
CA MET A 181 11.51 -11.39 1.18
C MET A 181 10.53 -12.02 2.16
N PRO A 182 9.33 -11.46 2.38
CA PRO A 182 8.29 -12.12 3.17
C PRO A 182 7.85 -13.46 2.56
N VAL A 183 7.35 -14.35 3.43
CA VAL A 183 6.78 -15.65 3.04
C VAL A 183 5.28 -15.64 3.31
N SER A 184 4.48 -15.62 2.25
CA SER A 184 3.03 -15.89 2.36
C SER A 184 2.80 -17.39 2.37
N ILE A 185 2.43 -17.95 3.51
CA ILE A 185 2.35 -19.40 3.72
C ILE A 185 0.93 -19.85 4.04
N HIS A 186 0.41 -20.73 3.18
CA HIS A 186 -0.88 -21.39 3.35
C HIS A 186 -0.66 -22.78 3.92
N VAL A 187 -1.16 -23.01 5.13
CA VAL A 187 -1.10 -24.29 5.85
C VAL A 187 -2.49 -24.66 6.31
N ALA A 188 -2.86 -25.92 6.12
CA ALA A 188 -4.20 -26.41 6.41
C ALA A 188 -5.30 -25.64 5.65
N ASP A 189 -6.54 -25.92 6.01
CA ASP A 189 -7.75 -25.38 5.41
C ASP A 189 -8.83 -25.29 6.51
N PRO A 190 -10.07 -24.87 6.18
CA PRO A 190 -11.12 -24.72 7.19
C PRO A 190 -11.30 -25.98 8.04
N LYS A 191 -11.57 -25.82 9.34
CA LYS A 191 -11.75 -26.92 10.31
C LYS A 191 -12.78 -27.94 9.82
N ALA A 192 -13.84 -27.45 9.18
CA ALA A 192 -14.89 -28.24 8.59
C ALA A 192 -14.39 -29.32 7.59
N PHE A 193 -13.23 -29.11 6.96
CA PHE A 193 -12.68 -30.05 5.97
C PHE A 193 -12.09 -31.32 6.62
N TRP A 194 -11.90 -31.32 7.94
CA TRP A 194 -11.54 -32.51 8.73
C TRP A 194 -12.75 -33.16 9.42
N LEU A 195 -13.92 -32.54 9.38
CA LEU A 195 -15.15 -33.10 9.95
C LEU A 195 -15.79 -34.12 8.99
N PRO A 196 -16.74 -34.96 9.44
CA PRO A 196 -17.36 -35.98 8.58
C PRO A 196 -17.86 -35.44 7.24
N TYR A 197 -17.56 -36.14 6.15
CA TYR A 197 -17.99 -35.80 4.79
C TYR A 197 -19.47 -36.14 4.57
N THR A 198 -20.33 -35.29 5.10
CA THR A 198 -21.79 -35.50 5.12
C THR A 198 -22.52 -34.18 4.96
N GLN A 199 -23.82 -34.24 4.65
CA GLN A 199 -24.67 -33.05 4.52
C GLN A 199 -24.78 -32.23 5.81
N GLN A 200 -24.41 -32.80 6.97
CA GLN A 200 -24.37 -32.11 8.26
C GLN A 200 -23.12 -31.23 8.43
N ASN A 201 -22.17 -31.30 7.50
CA ASN A 201 -20.99 -30.44 7.49
C ASN A 201 -21.39 -29.00 7.13
N GLU A 202 -20.99 -28.01 7.93
CA GLU A 202 -21.37 -26.60 7.70
C GLU A 202 -20.82 -26.03 6.36
N ARG A 203 -19.80 -26.69 5.79
CA ARG A 203 -19.20 -26.38 4.49
C ARG A 203 -19.59 -27.39 3.40
N TRP A 204 -20.71 -28.10 3.58
CA TRP A 204 -21.11 -29.17 2.66
C TRP A 204 -21.20 -28.73 1.20
N LYS A 205 -21.77 -27.54 0.89
CA LYS A 205 -21.85 -27.03 -0.48
C LYS A 205 -20.45 -26.92 -1.13
N GLU A 206 -19.47 -26.40 -0.39
CA GLU A 206 -18.09 -26.28 -0.84
C GLU A 206 -17.39 -27.63 -1.00
N LEU A 207 -17.56 -28.52 -0.02
CA LEU A 207 -16.95 -29.86 -0.05
C LEU A 207 -17.56 -30.77 -1.11
N GLN A 208 -18.86 -30.60 -1.41
CA GLN A 208 -19.56 -31.34 -2.46
C GLN A 208 -19.00 -30.98 -3.84
N ASP A 209 -18.77 -29.69 -4.09
CA ASP A 209 -18.16 -29.20 -5.34
C ASP A 209 -16.66 -29.50 -5.39
N HIS A 210 -15.99 -29.54 -4.24
CA HIS A 210 -14.55 -29.83 -4.13
C HIS A 210 -14.25 -31.05 -3.24
N PRO A 211 -14.60 -32.29 -3.64
CA PRO A 211 -14.41 -33.48 -2.79
C PRO A 211 -12.96 -33.70 -2.35
N ARG A 212 -12.00 -33.25 -3.15
CA ARG A 212 -10.56 -33.33 -2.86
C ARG A 212 -10.10 -32.41 -1.73
N TRP A 213 -10.96 -31.51 -1.26
CA TRP A 213 -10.67 -30.65 -0.12
C TRP A 213 -11.08 -31.30 1.21
N TRP A 214 -11.68 -32.48 1.19
CA TRP A 214 -11.93 -33.23 2.43
C TRP A 214 -10.68 -33.98 2.90
N PHE A 215 -10.21 -33.65 4.10
CA PHE A 215 -8.99 -34.19 4.72
C PHE A 215 -9.28 -35.04 5.98
N GLY A 216 -10.53 -35.45 6.17
CA GLY A 216 -10.96 -36.19 7.36
C GLY A 216 -10.54 -37.66 7.42
N ASP A 217 -9.86 -38.20 6.40
CA ASP A 217 -9.28 -39.56 6.46
C ASP A 217 -7.91 -39.55 7.17
N PRO A 218 -7.82 -40.03 8.42
CA PRO A 218 -6.58 -40.01 9.19
C PRO A 218 -5.52 -40.98 8.67
N LYS A 219 -5.87 -41.89 7.74
CA LYS A 219 -4.89 -42.75 7.06
C LYS A 219 -4.16 -42.03 5.94
N GLN A 220 -4.77 -40.98 5.39
CA GLN A 220 -4.23 -40.23 4.26
C GLN A 220 -3.64 -38.88 4.66
N PHE A 221 -4.23 -38.24 5.67
CA PHE A 221 -3.89 -36.87 6.07
C PHE A 221 -3.58 -36.74 7.56
N PRO A 222 -2.65 -35.86 7.93
CA PRO A 222 -2.43 -35.50 9.33
C PRO A 222 -3.65 -34.76 9.89
N ARG A 223 -3.76 -34.75 11.23
CA ARG A 223 -4.75 -33.90 11.90
C ARG A 223 -4.42 -32.43 11.64
N ARG A 224 -5.45 -31.60 11.52
CA ARG A 224 -5.31 -30.15 11.30
C ARG A 224 -4.39 -29.48 12.32
N GLU A 225 -4.50 -29.85 13.59
CA GLU A 225 -3.66 -29.29 14.66
C GLU A 225 -2.17 -29.62 14.48
N GLN A 226 -1.84 -30.77 13.89
CA GLN A 226 -0.45 -31.14 13.63
C GLN A 226 0.17 -30.25 12.55
N LEU A 227 -0.63 -29.87 11.54
CA LEU A 227 -0.21 -28.92 10.49
C LEU A 227 0.04 -27.53 11.08
N LEU A 228 -0.89 -27.03 11.91
CA LEU A 228 -0.74 -25.72 12.58
C LEU A 228 0.47 -25.71 13.53
N GLN A 229 0.73 -26.81 14.25
CA GLN A 229 1.93 -26.94 15.09
C GLN A 229 3.22 -26.99 14.25
N ALA A 230 3.21 -27.62 13.07
CA ALA A 230 4.35 -27.61 12.16
C ALA A 230 4.66 -26.20 11.66
N LEU A 231 3.63 -25.43 11.28
CA LEU A 231 3.78 -24.02 10.94
C LEU A 231 4.40 -23.22 12.11
N ASP A 232 3.90 -23.35 13.34
CA ASP A 232 4.45 -22.63 14.49
C ASP A 232 5.93 -22.95 14.72
N ARG A 233 6.35 -24.23 14.54
CA ARG A 233 7.77 -24.61 14.60
C ARG A 233 8.63 -23.96 13.51
N VAL A 234 8.10 -23.74 12.31
CA VAL A 234 8.81 -22.98 11.26
C VAL A 234 8.96 -21.53 11.69
N ILE A 235 7.88 -20.87 12.14
CA ILE A 235 7.90 -19.46 12.54
C ILE A 235 8.89 -19.22 13.68
N VAL A 236 8.91 -20.09 14.69
CA VAL A 236 9.79 -20.01 15.85
C VAL A 236 11.27 -20.23 15.48
N ARG A 237 11.57 -21.12 14.52
CA ARG A 237 12.95 -21.36 14.07
C ARG A 237 13.53 -20.21 13.24
N HIS A 238 12.67 -19.44 12.57
CA HIS A 238 13.07 -18.44 11.56
C HIS A 238 12.62 -17.03 11.94
N THR A 239 13.06 -16.55 13.12
CA THR A 239 12.63 -15.27 13.71
C THR A 239 12.98 -14.03 12.88
N ASN A 240 13.99 -14.11 12.01
CA ASN A 240 14.35 -13.03 11.08
C ASN A 240 13.52 -13.03 9.78
N THR A 241 12.70 -14.05 9.57
CA THR A 241 11.84 -14.19 8.39
C THR A 241 10.44 -13.76 8.73
N THR A 242 9.89 -12.83 7.95
CA THR A 242 8.51 -12.38 8.11
C THR A 242 7.56 -13.33 7.40
N PHE A 243 6.62 -13.91 8.14
CA PHE A 243 5.57 -14.78 7.61
C PHE A 243 4.24 -14.02 7.56
N VAL A 244 3.57 -14.10 6.42
CA VAL A 244 2.15 -13.76 6.27
C VAL A 244 1.39 -15.07 6.23
N CYS A 245 0.81 -15.45 7.35
CA CYS A 245 -0.02 -16.63 7.47
C CYS A 245 -1.39 -16.29 6.87
N VAL A 246 -1.56 -16.68 5.61
CA VAL A 246 -2.72 -16.31 4.80
C VAL A 246 -4.01 -16.91 5.37
N HIS A 247 -5.16 -16.45 4.88
CA HIS A 247 -6.48 -16.92 5.34
C HIS A 247 -6.65 -16.73 6.85
N PHE A 248 -6.31 -15.53 7.31
CA PHE A 248 -6.36 -15.08 8.71
C PHE A 248 -5.63 -16.01 9.67
N ALA A 249 -4.30 -16.00 9.55
CA ALA A 249 -3.38 -16.81 10.34
C ALA A 249 -3.56 -18.33 10.14
N ASN A 250 -4.14 -18.77 9.02
CA ASN A 250 -4.49 -20.15 8.74
C ASN A 250 -5.52 -20.79 9.72
N ASN A 251 -6.16 -20.00 10.59
CA ASN A 251 -7.02 -20.53 11.66
C ASN A 251 -8.16 -19.56 12.04
N SER A 252 -8.89 -19.05 11.04
CA SER A 252 -9.97 -18.07 11.17
C SER A 252 -11.10 -18.45 12.14
N GLU A 253 -11.29 -19.74 12.40
CA GLU A 253 -12.33 -20.28 13.30
C GLU A 253 -12.00 -20.12 14.79
N ASP A 254 -10.71 -19.94 15.13
CA ASP A 254 -10.23 -19.83 16.53
C ASP A 254 -9.51 -18.50 16.74
N LEU A 255 -10.29 -17.45 16.95
CA LEU A 255 -9.77 -16.09 17.16
C LEU A 255 -8.90 -15.96 18.41
N ASP A 256 -9.13 -16.77 19.46
CA ASP A 256 -8.26 -16.76 20.64
C ASP A 256 -6.89 -17.33 20.31
N TRP A 257 -6.82 -18.37 19.48
CA TRP A 257 -5.55 -18.85 18.96
C TRP A 257 -4.89 -17.77 18.11
N VAL A 258 -5.59 -17.18 17.14
CA VAL A 258 -5.01 -16.14 16.26
C VAL A 258 -4.43 -14.99 17.09
N GLU A 259 -5.18 -14.46 18.06
CA GLU A 259 -4.72 -13.38 18.94
C GLU A 259 -3.46 -13.79 19.72
N ARG A 260 -3.45 -14.98 20.34
CA ARG A 260 -2.26 -15.50 21.05
C ARG A 260 -1.05 -15.66 20.13
N MET A 261 -1.26 -16.05 18.87
CA MET A 261 -0.16 -16.19 17.91
C MET A 261 0.43 -14.82 17.55
N LEU A 262 -0.41 -13.84 17.24
CA LEU A 262 0.05 -12.50 16.91
C LEU A 262 0.69 -11.79 18.11
N ASP A 263 0.27 -12.10 19.35
CA ASP A 263 0.89 -11.58 20.57
C ASP A 263 2.32 -12.10 20.78
N THR A 264 2.57 -13.39 20.53
CA THR A 264 3.83 -14.02 20.93
C THR A 264 4.80 -14.30 19.78
N ARG A 265 4.38 -14.14 18.52
CA ARG A 265 5.22 -14.36 17.32
C ARG A 265 5.44 -13.05 16.56
N PRO A 266 6.50 -12.27 16.91
CA PRO A 266 6.73 -10.95 16.34
C PRO A 266 7.09 -10.97 14.85
N ASN A 267 7.28 -12.13 14.23
CA ASN A 267 7.51 -12.31 12.80
C ASN A 267 6.32 -12.94 12.05
N MET A 268 5.19 -13.20 12.73
CA MET A 268 3.94 -13.69 12.15
C MET A 268 2.92 -12.58 11.88
N ASN A 269 2.25 -12.63 10.74
CA ASN A 269 1.19 -11.71 10.33
C ASN A 269 0.01 -12.50 9.77
N ALA A 270 -1.11 -11.82 9.55
CA ALA A 270 -2.32 -12.39 8.96
C ALA A 270 -2.82 -11.56 7.78
N ASP A 271 -3.45 -12.21 6.81
CA ASP A 271 -4.22 -11.54 5.75
C ASP A 271 -5.71 -11.89 5.85
N LEU A 272 -6.58 -11.23 5.08
CA LEU A 272 -8.03 -11.47 5.10
C LEU A 272 -8.53 -12.49 4.05
N ALA A 273 -7.62 -13.00 3.22
CA ALA A 273 -7.94 -13.62 1.94
C ALA A 273 -8.95 -14.77 2.10
N ALA A 274 -10.09 -14.68 1.40
CA ALA A 274 -11.17 -15.68 1.44
C ALA A 274 -11.69 -16.08 2.84
N ARG A 275 -11.53 -15.25 3.88
CA ARG A 275 -11.93 -15.59 5.26
C ARG A 275 -12.85 -14.60 5.94
N ILE A 276 -13.24 -13.52 5.29
CA ILE A 276 -14.27 -12.62 5.81
C ILE A 276 -15.61 -13.34 6.08
N PRO A 277 -16.07 -14.33 5.28
CA PRO A 277 -17.24 -15.13 5.66
C PRO A 277 -17.10 -15.81 7.02
N GLU A 278 -15.95 -16.41 7.34
CA GLU A 278 -15.74 -17.12 8.61
C GLU A 278 -15.56 -16.14 9.78
N ILE A 279 -14.74 -15.10 9.62
CA ILE A 279 -14.46 -14.13 10.69
C ILE A 279 -15.69 -13.26 10.93
N GLY A 280 -16.40 -12.88 9.88
CA GLY A 280 -17.55 -11.99 9.93
C GLY A 280 -18.79 -12.60 10.59
N ARG A 281 -18.84 -13.93 10.77
CA ARG A 281 -19.93 -14.61 11.49
C ARG A 281 -19.75 -14.59 13.02
N GLN A 282 -18.56 -14.23 13.48
CA GLN A 282 -18.22 -14.11 14.90
C GLN A 282 -18.76 -12.80 15.48
N ASP A 283 -18.64 -12.61 16.80
CA ASP A 283 -19.01 -11.36 17.47
C ASP A 283 -18.21 -10.16 16.88
N PRO A 284 -18.88 -9.19 16.23
CA PRO A 284 -18.19 -8.10 15.52
C PRO A 284 -17.39 -7.19 16.45
N ASP A 285 -17.77 -7.04 17.73
CA ASP A 285 -17.02 -6.20 18.66
C ASP A 285 -15.74 -6.90 19.14
N ARG A 286 -15.77 -8.23 19.29
CA ARG A 286 -14.57 -9.05 19.52
C ARG A 286 -13.61 -8.97 18.34
N VAL A 287 -14.11 -9.17 17.13
CA VAL A 287 -13.29 -9.08 15.90
C VAL A 287 -12.68 -7.69 15.76
N ARG A 288 -13.49 -6.63 15.93
CA ARG A 288 -13.01 -5.25 15.92
C ARG A 288 -11.85 -5.03 16.90
N ARG A 289 -11.97 -5.50 18.15
CA ARG A 289 -10.90 -5.33 19.14
C ARG A 289 -9.61 -5.99 18.71
N LEU A 290 -9.68 -7.22 18.18
CA LEU A 290 -8.51 -7.94 17.66
C LEU A 290 -7.84 -7.14 16.54
N PHE A 291 -8.63 -6.64 15.58
CA PHE A 291 -8.11 -5.83 14.47
C PHE A 291 -7.44 -4.54 14.94
N ILE A 292 -8.01 -3.83 15.92
CA ILE A 292 -7.41 -2.61 16.47
C ILE A 292 -6.11 -2.94 17.21
N LYS A 293 -6.09 -4.01 18.01
CA LYS A 293 -4.91 -4.45 18.77
C LYS A 293 -3.75 -4.85 17.86
N HIS A 294 -4.04 -5.57 16.78
CA HIS A 294 -3.05 -6.12 15.85
C HIS A 294 -3.02 -5.38 14.49
N GLN A 295 -3.44 -4.13 14.47
CA GLN A 295 -3.61 -3.33 13.25
C GLN A 295 -2.37 -3.24 12.35
N ASP A 296 -1.17 -3.37 12.91
CA ASP A 296 0.10 -3.31 12.16
C ASP A 296 0.55 -4.67 11.58
N ARG A 297 -0.25 -5.73 11.77
CA ARG A 297 0.05 -7.13 11.42
C ARG A 297 -1.05 -7.81 10.59
N ILE A 298 -2.05 -7.05 10.17
CA ILE A 298 -3.19 -7.53 9.37
C ILE A 298 -3.16 -6.81 8.02
N PHE A 299 -3.29 -7.57 6.94
CA PHE A 299 -3.23 -7.05 5.58
C PHE A 299 -4.56 -7.23 4.85
N PHE A 300 -4.95 -6.21 4.07
CA PHE A 300 -6.00 -6.36 3.08
C PHE A 300 -5.56 -7.35 2.00
N ALA A 301 -6.40 -8.34 1.77
CA ALA A 301 -6.15 -9.46 0.89
C ALA A 301 -7.48 -10.13 0.58
N THR A 302 -7.75 -10.46 -0.67
CA THR A 302 -9.07 -10.97 -1.05
C THR A 302 -9.07 -12.43 -1.48
N ASP A 303 -7.94 -12.93 -1.97
CA ASP A 303 -7.86 -14.19 -2.72
C ASP A 303 -8.70 -14.13 -4.01
N PHE A 304 -8.70 -12.96 -4.65
CA PHE A 304 -9.30 -12.75 -5.98
C PHE A 304 -8.48 -13.45 -7.04
N GLN A 305 -9.13 -14.27 -7.88
CA GLN A 305 -8.43 -15.11 -8.85
C GLN A 305 -8.98 -14.91 -10.27
N VAL A 306 -8.07 -14.80 -11.23
CA VAL A 306 -8.36 -14.73 -12.65
C VAL A 306 -7.67 -15.89 -13.35
N TYR A 307 -8.43 -16.97 -13.53
CA TYR A 307 -8.02 -18.18 -14.26
C TYR A 307 -8.80 -18.28 -15.58
N ASP A 308 -9.20 -19.50 -15.98
CA ASP A 308 -10.21 -19.71 -17.03
C ASP A 308 -11.60 -19.18 -16.64
N ARG A 309 -11.83 -19.01 -15.33
CA ARG A 309 -12.99 -18.34 -14.74
C ARG A 309 -12.55 -17.40 -13.61
N LEU A 310 -13.41 -16.47 -13.23
CA LEU A 310 -13.22 -15.70 -12.01
C LEU A 310 -13.53 -16.57 -10.79
N ILE A 311 -12.75 -16.39 -9.73
CA ILE A 311 -13.03 -16.94 -8.39
C ILE A 311 -12.93 -15.79 -7.40
N LEU A 312 -13.98 -15.64 -6.58
CA LEU A 312 -14.15 -14.51 -5.65
C LEU A 312 -13.93 -15.01 -4.21
N GLY A 313 -12.68 -15.35 -3.91
CA GLY A 313 -12.23 -16.00 -2.67
C GLY A 313 -12.44 -17.51 -2.64
N SER A 314 -13.60 -18.00 -3.06
CA SER A 314 -13.89 -19.41 -3.35
C SER A 314 -14.97 -19.47 -4.41
N ALA A 315 -15.10 -20.58 -5.13
CA ALA A 315 -16.12 -20.72 -6.16
C ALA A 315 -16.60 -22.16 -6.28
N GLY A 316 -17.90 -22.32 -6.49
CA GLY A 316 -18.48 -23.59 -6.90
C GLY A 316 -18.14 -23.96 -8.34
N ASP A 317 -18.37 -25.22 -8.69
CA ASP A 317 -18.05 -25.72 -10.04
C ASP A 317 -18.97 -25.18 -11.12
N ALA A 318 -20.21 -24.85 -10.75
CA ALA A 318 -21.20 -24.22 -11.63
C ALA A 318 -21.08 -22.68 -11.67
N GLU A 319 -20.40 -22.06 -10.70
CA GLU A 319 -20.35 -20.60 -10.58
C GLU A 319 -19.48 -19.99 -11.69
N ARG A 320 -19.99 -18.94 -12.34
CA ARG A 320 -19.29 -18.18 -13.38
C ARG A 320 -19.44 -16.68 -13.12
N PRO A 321 -18.73 -16.12 -12.12
CA PRO A 321 -18.85 -14.71 -11.79
C PRO A 321 -18.45 -13.80 -12.96
N THR A 322 -19.17 -12.69 -13.09
CA THR A 322 -18.90 -11.62 -14.06
C THR A 322 -17.94 -10.58 -13.47
N ASP A 323 -17.50 -9.63 -14.31
CA ASP A 323 -16.70 -8.49 -13.83
C ASP A 323 -17.49 -7.58 -12.88
N ASP A 324 -18.82 -7.55 -13.02
CA ASP A 324 -19.72 -6.81 -12.12
C ASP A 324 -19.83 -7.50 -10.76
N ASP A 325 -19.90 -8.84 -10.74
CA ASP A 325 -19.85 -9.62 -9.50
C ASP A 325 -18.52 -9.42 -8.78
N ALA A 326 -17.41 -9.31 -9.52
CA ALA A 326 -16.11 -9.01 -8.95
C ALA A 326 -16.05 -7.60 -8.33
N ALA A 327 -16.65 -6.59 -8.97
CA ALA A 327 -16.76 -5.25 -8.38
C ALA A 327 -17.62 -5.28 -7.10
N ALA A 328 -18.77 -5.95 -7.13
CA ALA A 328 -19.64 -6.12 -5.97
C ALA A 328 -18.98 -6.92 -4.84
N PHE A 329 -18.08 -7.86 -5.18
CA PHE A 329 -17.26 -8.57 -4.21
C PHE A 329 -16.36 -7.60 -3.42
N TYR A 330 -15.61 -6.72 -4.08
CA TYR A 330 -14.82 -5.69 -3.39
C TYR A 330 -15.68 -4.71 -2.59
N GLU A 331 -16.84 -4.30 -3.11
CA GLU A 331 -17.77 -3.44 -2.37
C GLU A 331 -18.22 -4.06 -1.04
N LYS A 332 -18.45 -5.38 -1.01
CA LYS A 332 -18.77 -6.10 0.22
C LYS A 332 -17.57 -6.15 1.18
N GLU A 333 -16.34 -6.22 0.69
CA GLU A 333 -15.14 -6.12 1.55
C GLU A 333 -15.04 -4.74 2.21
N TRP A 334 -15.26 -3.67 1.45
CA TRP A 334 -15.32 -2.30 1.99
C TRP A 334 -16.43 -2.19 3.03
N ARG A 335 -17.64 -2.66 2.70
CA ARG A 335 -18.78 -2.65 3.60
C ARG A 335 -18.47 -3.35 4.93
N TRP A 336 -17.83 -4.52 4.89
CA TRP A 336 -17.51 -5.28 6.10
C TRP A 336 -16.51 -4.55 7.01
N LEU A 337 -15.49 -3.93 6.43
CA LEU A 337 -14.45 -3.22 7.17
C LEU A 337 -14.92 -1.85 7.68
N GLU A 338 -15.70 -1.11 6.89
CA GLU A 338 -15.99 0.32 7.10
C GLU A 338 -17.30 0.59 7.85
N THR A 339 -18.28 -0.30 7.78
CA THR A 339 -19.63 -0.09 8.35
C THR A 339 -19.87 -0.86 9.65
N ARG A 340 -21.02 -0.63 10.29
CA ARG A 340 -21.50 -1.41 11.44
C ARG A 340 -22.75 -2.23 11.13
N ASP A 341 -22.95 -2.54 9.85
CA ASP A 341 -24.09 -3.34 9.39
C ASP A 341 -24.07 -4.74 10.00
N LYS A 342 -25.24 -5.29 10.31
CA LYS A 342 -25.38 -6.58 10.98
C LYS A 342 -26.21 -7.55 10.14
N ALA A 343 -25.91 -8.83 10.28
CA ALA A 343 -26.68 -9.95 9.73
C ALA A 343 -27.01 -9.81 8.23
N TRP A 344 -25.99 -9.61 7.39
CA TRP A 344 -26.13 -9.54 5.94
C TRP A 344 -25.37 -10.67 5.22
N ALA A 345 -25.74 -10.97 3.99
CA ALA A 345 -25.17 -12.07 3.22
C ALA A 345 -23.72 -11.77 2.78
N HIS A 346 -22.79 -12.69 3.05
CA HIS A 346 -21.38 -12.51 2.70
C HIS A 346 -21.13 -12.56 1.19
N MET A 347 -19.88 -12.29 0.81
CA MET A 347 -19.42 -12.17 -0.57
C MET A 347 -19.20 -13.51 -1.27
N THR A 348 -19.04 -14.61 -0.53
CA THR A 348 -18.72 -15.93 -1.10
C THR A 348 -19.73 -17.01 -0.64
N PRO A 349 -20.93 -17.11 -1.23
CA PRO A 349 -22.04 -17.93 -0.69
C PRO A 349 -21.78 -19.44 -0.58
N ILE A 350 -20.83 -19.99 -1.36
CA ILE A 350 -20.46 -21.40 -1.23
C ILE A 350 -19.81 -21.71 0.13
N GLN A 351 -19.26 -20.68 0.79
CA GLN A 351 -18.59 -20.75 2.08
C GLN A 351 -19.55 -20.82 3.29
N GLY A 352 -20.62 -21.60 3.17
CA GLY A 352 -21.62 -21.76 4.22
C GLY A 352 -22.82 -20.81 4.10
N ASP A 353 -23.90 -21.12 4.82
CA ASP A 353 -25.20 -20.48 4.68
C ASP A 353 -25.54 -19.60 5.89
N TRP A 354 -24.59 -18.75 6.29
CA TRP A 354 -24.76 -17.84 7.41
C TRP A 354 -24.62 -16.39 6.99
N THR A 355 -25.11 -15.49 7.84
CA THR A 355 -24.91 -14.05 7.67
C THR A 355 -23.67 -13.58 8.43
N ILE A 356 -23.10 -12.46 8.00
CA ILE A 356 -21.99 -11.78 8.66
C ILE A 356 -22.38 -10.41 9.20
N SER A 357 -21.57 -9.87 10.11
CA SER A 357 -21.67 -8.50 10.63
C SER A 357 -20.37 -7.73 10.44
N SER A 358 -20.48 -6.47 10.03
CA SER A 358 -19.38 -5.55 9.78
C SER A 358 -18.75 -5.03 11.08
N ILE A 359 -17.47 -4.69 11.04
CA ILE A 359 -16.67 -4.36 12.23
C ILE A 359 -16.35 -2.86 12.38
N GLY A 360 -16.53 -2.08 11.31
CA GLY A 360 -16.60 -0.61 11.28
C GLY A 360 -15.35 0.13 11.73
N LEU A 361 -14.17 -0.33 11.30
CA LEU A 361 -12.85 0.09 11.79
C LEU A 361 -12.61 1.61 11.67
N PRO A 362 -11.85 2.21 12.60
CA PRO A 362 -11.44 3.60 12.47
C PRO A 362 -10.57 3.84 11.22
N PRO A 363 -10.63 5.02 10.58
CA PRO A 363 -9.84 5.32 9.39
C PRO A 363 -8.33 5.07 9.56
N GLU A 364 -7.74 5.40 10.70
CA GLU A 364 -6.31 5.18 10.98
C GLU A 364 -5.92 3.70 11.00
N VAL A 365 -6.85 2.81 11.37
CA VAL A 365 -6.65 1.35 11.33
C VAL A 365 -6.87 0.83 9.91
N LEU A 366 -7.92 1.29 9.23
CA LEU A 366 -8.21 0.92 7.84
C LEU A 366 -7.05 1.25 6.92
N ARG A 367 -6.46 2.44 7.08
CA ARG A 367 -5.32 2.89 6.28
C ARG A 367 -4.14 1.90 6.35
N LYS A 368 -3.85 1.40 7.55
CA LYS A 368 -2.80 0.40 7.77
C LYS A 368 -3.09 -0.92 7.07
N ILE A 369 -4.30 -1.42 7.26
CA ILE A 369 -4.75 -2.68 6.66
C ILE A 369 -4.78 -2.57 5.13
N TYR A 370 -5.29 -1.47 4.59
CA TYR A 370 -5.42 -1.25 3.15
C TYR A 370 -4.09 -1.04 2.43
N PHE A 371 -3.11 -0.36 3.04
CA PHE A 371 -1.85 -0.15 2.32
C PHE A 371 -0.61 0.15 3.16
N ASP A 372 -0.66 0.79 4.34
CA ASP A 372 0.60 1.16 5.03
C ASP A 372 1.38 -0.10 5.48
N ASN A 373 0.68 -1.15 5.93
CA ASN A 373 1.34 -2.41 6.29
C ASN A 373 2.00 -3.05 5.08
N ALA A 374 1.29 -3.17 3.96
CA ALA A 374 1.82 -3.76 2.73
C ALA A 374 2.99 -2.94 2.16
N ARG A 375 2.92 -1.60 2.24
CA ARG A 375 4.02 -0.70 1.86
C ARG A 375 5.27 -0.92 2.66
N ARG A 376 5.16 -1.10 3.98
CA ARG A 376 6.28 -1.43 4.87
C ARG A 376 6.83 -2.82 4.58
N LEU A 377 5.95 -3.82 4.47
CA LEU A 377 6.32 -5.22 4.19
C LEU A 377 7.10 -5.34 2.88
N LEU A 378 6.68 -4.62 1.85
CA LEU A 378 7.19 -4.73 0.49
C LEU A 378 8.09 -3.56 0.07
N ALA A 379 8.58 -2.74 1.02
CA ALA A 379 9.32 -1.50 0.71
C ALA A 379 10.55 -1.73 -0.22
N ARG A 380 11.14 -2.93 -0.19
CA ARG A 380 12.27 -3.34 -1.05
C ARG A 380 11.88 -3.63 -2.50
N SER A 381 10.63 -4.04 -2.74
CA SER A 381 10.17 -4.65 -3.98
C SER A 381 8.97 -3.94 -4.61
N LEU A 382 8.36 -2.98 -3.91
CA LEU A 382 7.37 -2.10 -4.52
C LEU A 382 7.98 -1.31 -5.68
N PRO A 383 7.19 -1.06 -6.74
CA PRO A 383 7.57 -0.16 -7.81
C PRO A 383 7.94 1.22 -7.25
N PHE A 384 8.97 1.84 -7.82
CA PHE A 384 9.34 3.19 -7.42
C PHE A 384 8.25 4.20 -7.78
N ALA A 385 8.04 5.17 -6.89
CA ALA A 385 7.11 6.26 -7.13
C ALA A 385 7.47 7.02 -8.42
N THR A 386 6.47 7.29 -9.25
CA THR A 386 6.59 8.18 -10.42
C THR A 386 5.75 9.42 -10.18
N LEU A 387 6.40 10.51 -9.82
CA LEU A 387 5.81 11.83 -9.65
C LEU A 387 5.43 12.41 -11.02
N ARG A 388 4.40 13.26 -11.07
CA ARG A 388 3.92 13.90 -12.29
C ARG A 388 4.14 15.40 -12.22
N ALA A 389 4.92 15.93 -13.15
CA ALA A 389 5.10 17.37 -13.31
C ALA A 389 4.17 17.85 -14.44
N ALA A 390 3.13 18.62 -14.10
CA ALA A 390 2.20 19.16 -15.09
C ALA A 390 2.76 20.44 -15.75
N ARG A 391 2.50 20.64 -17.04
CA ARG A 391 3.04 21.81 -17.74
C ARG A 391 2.26 23.08 -17.39
N VAL A 392 2.97 24.21 -17.34
CA VAL A 392 2.37 25.54 -17.24
C VAL A 392 2.62 26.36 -18.49
N ASP A 393 1.62 27.16 -18.86
CA ASP A 393 1.63 27.99 -20.07
C ASP A 393 2.45 29.28 -19.89
N SER A 394 2.71 29.68 -18.64
CA SER A 394 3.43 30.91 -18.33
C SER A 394 4.21 30.76 -17.03
N ASP A 395 5.45 31.21 -17.06
CA ASP A 395 6.31 31.21 -15.88
C ASP A 395 5.84 32.23 -14.84
N PHE A 396 5.96 31.84 -13.57
CA PHE A 396 5.66 32.71 -12.45
C PHE A 396 6.78 32.64 -11.41
N SER A 397 6.91 33.69 -10.59
CA SER A 397 7.80 33.67 -9.43
C SER A 397 7.12 32.94 -8.26
N PRO A 398 7.85 32.11 -7.48
CA PRO A 398 7.28 31.40 -6.34
C PRO A 398 6.70 32.36 -5.31
N ASN A 399 5.54 32.02 -4.76
CA ASN A 399 4.92 32.79 -3.69
C ASN A 399 4.10 31.86 -2.80
N ALA A 400 4.57 31.50 -1.61
CA ALA A 400 3.84 30.56 -0.77
C ALA A 400 2.52 31.12 -0.19
N ARG A 401 2.24 32.43 -0.34
CA ARG A 401 0.95 33.07 0.08
C ARG A 401 -0.07 33.23 -1.06
N ARG A 402 0.39 33.35 -2.31
CA ARG A 402 -0.42 33.70 -3.51
C ARG A 402 -0.01 32.73 -4.63
N ASN A 403 -0.85 32.40 -5.62
CA ASN A 403 -0.58 31.39 -6.68
C ASN A 403 -1.05 29.95 -6.38
N GLN A 404 -1.92 29.71 -5.40
CA GLN A 404 -2.49 28.35 -5.20
C GLN A 404 -3.23 27.84 -6.45
N GLY A 405 -3.84 28.73 -7.23
CA GLY A 405 -4.51 28.38 -8.49
C GLY A 405 -3.59 27.79 -9.57
N ALA A 406 -2.30 28.18 -9.61
CA ALA A 406 -1.35 27.64 -10.59
C ALA A 406 -1.08 26.14 -10.38
N TRP A 407 -1.22 25.67 -9.13
CA TRP A 407 -1.00 24.28 -8.74
C TRP A 407 -2.23 23.38 -8.93
N SER A 408 -3.37 23.94 -9.37
CA SER A 408 -4.62 23.19 -9.58
C SER A 408 -4.50 22.09 -10.64
N LYS A 409 -3.60 22.26 -11.62
CA LYS A 409 -3.30 21.26 -12.65
C LYS A 409 -2.38 20.13 -12.16
N ALA A 410 -1.66 20.31 -11.06
CA ALA A 410 -0.71 19.32 -10.58
C ALA A 410 -1.40 18.20 -9.78
N THR A 411 -1.00 16.96 -10.06
CA THR A 411 -1.41 15.81 -9.23
C THR A 411 -0.69 15.88 -7.88
N PRO A 412 -1.41 15.86 -6.75
CA PRO A 412 -0.78 15.83 -5.43
C PRO A 412 -0.07 14.48 -5.20
N PHE A 413 1.09 14.54 -4.56
CA PHE A 413 1.77 13.38 -4.01
C PHE A 413 1.87 13.51 -2.49
N HIS A 414 1.54 12.45 -1.75
CA HIS A 414 1.60 12.42 -0.30
C HIS A 414 2.91 11.79 0.18
N LEU A 415 3.83 12.62 0.66
CA LEU A 415 5.09 12.22 1.25
C LEU A 415 4.88 11.77 2.70
N GLU A 416 4.89 10.46 2.92
CA GLU A 416 4.44 9.85 4.18
C GLU A 416 5.33 8.72 4.68
N GLN A 417 6.32 8.24 3.92
CA GLN A 417 7.11 7.06 4.28
C GLN A 417 8.47 7.43 4.86
N GLU A 418 8.84 6.85 5.99
CA GLU A 418 10.20 6.93 6.53
C GLU A 418 11.21 6.37 5.53
N SER A 419 12.31 7.08 5.37
CA SER A 419 13.37 6.71 4.44
C SER A 419 14.12 5.47 4.89
N GLN A 420 14.17 5.20 6.20
CA GLN A 420 14.96 4.11 6.75
C GLN A 420 14.32 2.73 6.56
N ASP A 421 13.00 2.62 6.60
CA ASP A 421 12.30 1.32 6.59
C ASP A 421 10.96 1.33 5.85
N GLY A 422 10.53 2.49 5.33
CA GLY A 422 9.25 2.65 4.65
C GLY A 422 8.02 2.71 5.55
N ALA A 423 8.19 2.77 6.87
CA ALA A 423 7.08 2.94 7.82
C ALA A 423 6.32 4.25 7.55
N ALA A 424 4.99 4.22 7.64
CA ALA A 424 4.16 5.38 7.35
C ALA A 424 4.05 6.33 8.55
N ARG A 425 4.06 7.64 8.26
CA ARG A 425 3.88 8.77 9.18
C ARG A 425 2.75 9.69 8.68
N PRO A 426 1.49 9.21 8.62
CA PRO A 426 0.38 9.97 8.05
C PRO A 426 0.09 11.28 8.77
N GLU A 427 0.43 11.41 10.05
CA GLU A 427 0.34 12.65 10.81
C GLU A 427 1.29 13.75 10.31
N LEU A 428 2.34 13.36 9.58
CA LEU A 428 3.29 14.24 8.91
C LEU A 428 3.08 14.30 7.39
N SER A 429 1.94 13.81 6.88
CA SER A 429 1.66 13.75 5.45
C SER A 429 1.89 15.10 4.77
N THR A 430 3.00 15.18 4.03
CA THR A 430 3.41 16.38 3.32
C THR A 430 2.88 16.29 1.90
N THR A 431 2.10 17.28 1.50
CA THR A 431 1.59 17.32 0.12
C THR A 431 2.61 17.99 -0.78
N CYS A 432 3.10 17.23 -1.76
CA CYS A 432 4.03 17.68 -2.77
C CYS A 432 3.32 17.85 -4.12
N ARG A 433 3.69 18.89 -4.87
CA ARG A 433 3.22 19.09 -6.25
C ARG A 433 4.38 19.53 -7.13
N LEU A 434 4.34 19.10 -8.39
CA LEU A 434 5.34 19.46 -9.39
C LEU A 434 4.67 20.11 -10.60
N LEU A 435 5.29 21.18 -11.11
CA LEU A 435 4.95 21.79 -12.39
C LEU A 435 6.22 21.98 -13.19
N TRP A 436 6.10 22.21 -14.50
CA TRP A 436 7.25 22.54 -15.32
C TRP A 436 6.88 23.46 -16.49
N SER A 437 7.89 24.17 -16.99
CA SER A 437 7.86 24.96 -18.21
C SER A 437 9.15 24.72 -18.99
N ASP A 438 9.29 25.40 -20.13
CA ASP A 438 10.50 25.30 -20.93
C ASP A 438 11.74 25.84 -20.20
N ARG A 439 11.54 26.66 -19.16
CA ARG A 439 12.60 27.33 -18.40
C ARG A 439 12.77 26.81 -16.97
N TYR A 440 11.71 26.31 -16.33
CA TYR A 440 11.75 25.98 -14.91
C TYR A 440 11.10 24.64 -14.57
N LEU A 441 11.71 23.94 -13.61
CA LEU A 441 11.03 22.94 -12.80
C LEU A 441 10.51 23.62 -11.53
N TYR A 442 9.25 23.40 -11.19
CA TYR A 442 8.61 23.95 -10.01
C TYR A 442 8.29 22.84 -9.01
N VAL A 443 8.51 23.12 -7.73
CA VAL A 443 8.12 22.22 -6.63
C VAL A 443 7.38 23.01 -5.55
N SER A 444 6.35 22.40 -4.98
CA SER A 444 5.62 22.91 -3.82
C SER A 444 5.54 21.84 -2.74
N TYR A 445 5.78 22.23 -1.49
CA TYR A 445 5.58 21.43 -0.29
C TYR A 445 4.57 22.13 0.63
N GLU A 446 3.62 21.37 1.16
CA GLU A 446 2.74 21.76 2.24
C GLU A 446 2.93 20.80 3.42
N CYS A 447 3.52 21.29 4.50
CA CYS A 447 4.07 20.47 5.58
C CYS A 447 3.36 20.77 6.92
N PRO A 448 2.49 19.88 7.42
CA PRO A 448 1.90 20.03 8.76
C PRO A 448 2.98 19.91 9.83
N PHE A 449 2.91 20.67 10.93
CA PHE A 449 3.97 20.67 11.96
C PHE A 449 3.43 20.85 13.39
N THR A 450 4.05 20.17 14.37
CA THR A 450 3.76 20.34 15.82
C THR A 450 4.79 21.19 16.55
N ASP A 451 6.02 21.23 16.06
CA ASP A 451 7.06 22.19 16.43
C ASP A 451 7.99 22.36 15.22
N LEU A 452 8.56 23.56 15.05
CA LEU A 452 9.56 23.81 14.02
C LEU A 452 10.90 24.09 14.68
N THR A 453 11.90 23.33 14.28
CA THR A 453 13.29 23.63 14.59
C THR A 453 13.90 24.38 13.42
N VAL A 454 14.45 25.57 13.70
CA VAL A 454 15.15 26.40 12.71
C VAL A 454 16.38 27.00 13.36
N TYR A 455 17.32 27.48 12.56
CA TYR A 455 18.39 28.35 13.06
C TYR A 455 17.91 29.80 13.20
N ALA A 456 18.37 30.46 14.26
CA ALA A 456 18.14 31.87 14.52
C ALA A 456 19.45 32.52 15.03
N PRO A 457 19.84 33.71 14.52
CA PRO A 457 19.19 34.45 13.45
C PRO A 457 19.32 33.74 12.09
N ARG A 458 18.41 34.07 11.16
CA ARG A 458 18.52 33.67 9.75
C ARG A 458 19.79 34.28 9.15
N VAL A 459 20.53 33.49 8.38
CA VAL A 459 21.66 33.96 7.59
C VAL A 459 21.38 33.82 6.08
N LYS A 460 22.12 34.55 5.26
CA LYS A 460 22.09 34.39 3.79
C LYS A 460 23.05 33.32 3.28
N ALA A 461 24.13 33.06 4.02
CA ALA A 461 25.12 32.05 3.65
C ALA A 461 24.56 30.65 3.88
N GLU A 462 24.95 29.70 3.04
CA GLU A 462 24.51 28.33 3.15
C GLU A 462 25.15 27.62 4.34
N ARG A 463 24.36 26.76 4.98
CA ARG A 463 24.78 26.02 6.17
C ARG A 463 25.20 24.60 5.78
N ILE A 464 26.50 24.39 5.65
CA ILE A 464 27.08 23.12 5.18
C ILE A 464 27.98 22.44 6.23
N GLN A 465 28.32 23.15 7.31
CA GLN A 465 29.22 22.63 8.33
C GLN A 465 28.49 21.65 9.26
N ARG A 466 29.05 20.45 9.43
CA ARG A 466 28.49 19.41 10.30
C ARG A 466 28.18 19.95 11.71
N GLY A 467 26.95 19.71 12.19
CA GLY A 467 26.46 20.18 13.50
C GLY A 467 25.76 21.54 13.44
N THR A 468 25.95 22.28 12.35
CA THR A 468 25.26 23.53 12.04
C THR A 468 24.72 23.54 10.61
N ALA A 469 24.60 22.38 9.97
CA ALA A 469 24.18 22.25 8.59
C ALA A 469 22.67 22.40 8.47
N LEU A 470 22.16 22.80 7.30
CA LEU A 470 20.73 23.10 7.13
C LEU A 470 19.85 21.88 7.49
N TRP A 471 20.24 20.70 7.01
CA TRP A 471 19.62 19.42 7.32
C TRP A 471 19.63 19.02 8.80
N ASP A 472 20.42 19.65 9.67
CA ASP A 472 20.40 19.42 11.13
C ASP A 472 19.12 20.01 11.81
N LYS A 473 18.27 20.71 11.06
CA LYS A 473 16.98 21.29 11.45
C LYS A 473 15.83 20.79 10.56
N ASP A 474 14.63 21.35 10.72
CA ASP A 474 13.49 21.04 9.85
C ASP A 474 13.77 21.56 8.43
N VAL A 475 13.64 20.67 7.45
CA VAL A 475 13.92 20.96 6.05
C VAL A 475 13.07 20.08 5.13
N VAL A 476 12.72 20.59 3.95
CA VAL A 476 12.29 19.75 2.82
C VAL A 476 13.35 19.77 1.75
N GLU A 477 13.54 18.63 1.09
CA GLU A 477 14.62 18.45 0.13
C GLU A 477 14.10 17.85 -1.18
N LEU A 478 14.79 18.19 -2.27
CA LEU A 478 14.55 17.68 -3.61
C LEU A 478 15.87 17.23 -4.23
N PHE A 479 15.88 16.02 -4.78
CA PHE A 479 17.01 15.46 -5.49
C PHE A 479 16.62 15.21 -6.95
N VAL A 480 17.44 15.67 -7.91
CA VAL A 480 17.14 15.56 -9.34
C VAL A 480 18.33 14.96 -10.09
N GLY A 481 18.14 13.74 -10.62
CA GLY A 481 19.06 13.05 -11.52
C GLY A 481 18.54 13.07 -12.95
N SER A 482 19.00 14.06 -13.73
CA SER A 482 18.62 14.26 -15.13
C SER A 482 19.51 13.52 -16.14
N ASP A 483 20.70 13.06 -15.70
CA ASP A 483 21.66 12.32 -16.53
C ASP A 483 21.51 10.81 -16.31
N GLU A 484 20.70 10.17 -17.15
CA GLU A 484 20.46 8.72 -17.11
C GLU A 484 21.75 7.90 -17.24
N LYS A 485 22.76 8.42 -17.95
CA LYS A 485 24.02 7.68 -18.19
C LYS A 485 24.95 7.72 -16.99
N ASN A 486 24.81 8.72 -16.12
CA ASN A 486 25.66 8.91 -14.95
C ASN A 486 24.77 9.10 -13.71
N PRO A 487 24.16 8.03 -13.17
CA PRO A 487 23.22 8.15 -12.07
C PRO A 487 23.85 8.75 -10.80
N THR A 488 25.16 8.62 -10.62
CA THR A 488 25.90 9.26 -9.52
C THR A 488 25.95 10.78 -9.60
N ARG A 489 25.53 11.36 -10.73
CA ARG A 489 25.42 12.80 -10.97
C ARG A 489 23.99 13.29 -10.81
N TYR A 490 23.79 14.18 -9.84
CA TYR A 490 22.49 14.77 -9.56
C TYR A 490 22.67 16.11 -8.85
N THR A 491 21.58 16.87 -8.73
CA THR A 491 21.53 18.08 -7.92
C THR A 491 20.63 17.88 -6.72
N GLU A 492 20.92 18.62 -5.66
CA GLU A 492 20.20 18.60 -4.38
C GLU A 492 19.80 20.03 -4.02
N TYR A 493 18.63 20.13 -3.41
CA TYR A 493 18.01 21.39 -3.01
C TYR A 493 17.35 21.22 -1.65
N GLU A 494 17.56 22.18 -0.76
CA GLU A 494 17.02 22.19 0.59
C GLU A 494 16.32 23.52 0.89
N TRP A 495 15.19 23.47 1.58
CA TRP A 495 14.47 24.66 2.06
C TRP A 495 13.97 24.50 3.48
N ALA A 496 14.35 25.42 4.36
CA ALA A 496 13.93 25.46 5.76
C ALA A 496 12.72 26.37 6.00
N PRO A 497 11.94 26.16 7.08
CA PRO A 497 10.76 26.98 7.40
C PRO A 497 11.02 28.48 7.59
N ASN A 498 12.25 28.87 7.94
CA ASN A 498 12.65 30.28 8.08
C ASN A 498 13.10 30.92 6.74
N GLY A 499 13.08 30.18 5.64
CA GLY A 499 13.49 30.63 4.31
C GLY A 499 15.00 30.61 4.07
N GLU A 500 15.80 29.94 4.91
CA GLU A 500 17.14 29.50 4.53
C GLU A 500 17.02 28.38 3.49
N SER A 501 18.01 28.30 2.60
CA SER A 501 18.07 27.31 1.53
C SER A 501 19.50 26.94 1.23
N LEU A 502 19.68 25.78 0.59
CA LEU A 502 20.95 25.28 0.09
C LEU A 502 20.70 24.63 -1.27
N ASP A 503 21.61 24.83 -2.22
CA ASP A 503 21.71 23.98 -3.39
C ASP A 503 23.14 23.51 -3.67
N LEU A 504 23.25 22.35 -4.30
CA LEU A 504 24.55 21.77 -4.64
C LEU A 504 24.45 20.80 -5.81
N LYS A 505 25.60 20.60 -6.43
CA LYS A 505 25.79 19.58 -7.46
C LYS A 505 26.62 18.44 -6.90
N ILE A 506 26.24 17.21 -7.23
CA ILE A 506 26.87 16.00 -6.74
C ILE A 506 27.35 15.16 -7.91
N ASP A 507 28.57 14.63 -7.81
CA ASP A 507 29.10 13.55 -8.62
C ASP A 507 29.80 12.57 -7.68
N ARG A 508 29.05 11.57 -7.17
CA ARG A 508 29.48 10.77 -6.02
C ARG A 508 30.88 10.18 -6.22
N PRO A 509 31.79 10.32 -5.23
CA PRO A 509 31.56 10.81 -3.85
C PRO A 509 31.74 12.33 -3.65
N ARG A 510 31.94 13.12 -4.71
CA ARG A 510 32.18 14.58 -4.62
C ARG A 510 30.88 15.37 -4.48
N PHE A 511 30.92 16.36 -3.60
CA PHE A 511 29.88 17.37 -3.38
C PHE A 511 30.44 18.74 -3.73
N ASP A 512 29.74 19.50 -4.57
CA ASP A 512 30.12 20.83 -5.02
C ASP A 512 29.15 21.86 -4.44
N PHE A 513 29.50 22.39 -3.26
CA PHE A 513 28.74 23.40 -2.53
C PHE A 513 28.99 24.83 -3.03
N GLU A 514 29.95 25.04 -3.94
CA GLU A 514 30.18 26.36 -4.55
C GLU A 514 29.30 26.59 -5.79
N TRP A 515 28.72 25.51 -6.32
CA TRP A 515 27.80 25.56 -7.44
C TRP A 515 26.45 26.14 -7.01
N SER A 516 25.85 26.98 -7.87
CA SER A 516 24.50 27.49 -7.66
C SER A 516 23.63 27.31 -8.90
N SER A 517 22.41 26.84 -8.69
CA SER A 517 21.36 26.70 -9.71
C SER A 517 20.68 28.01 -10.08
N GLN A 518 20.85 29.07 -9.27
CA GLN A 518 20.01 30.28 -9.32
C GLN A 518 18.52 30.00 -9.04
N MET A 519 18.21 28.99 -8.22
CA MET A 519 16.85 28.73 -7.77
C MET A 519 16.25 29.93 -7.03
N GLU A 520 14.93 30.06 -7.13
CA GLU A 520 14.16 31.01 -6.33
C GLU A 520 13.16 30.24 -5.47
N SER A 521 12.94 30.69 -4.24
CA SER A 521 11.99 30.07 -3.33
C SER A 521 11.20 31.10 -2.51
N SER A 522 10.03 30.68 -2.04
CA SER A 522 9.18 31.43 -1.12
C SER A 522 8.67 30.49 -0.05
N VAL A 523 8.88 30.87 1.21
CA VAL A 523 8.48 30.08 2.38
C VAL A 523 7.55 30.89 3.27
N VAL A 524 6.48 30.24 3.75
CA VAL A 524 5.51 30.84 4.68
C VAL A 524 5.18 29.84 5.77
N VAL A 525 5.25 30.29 7.02
CA VAL A 525 4.75 29.56 8.19
C VAL A 525 3.39 30.14 8.59
N ASP A 526 2.37 29.30 8.62
CA ASP A 526 1.06 29.58 9.18
C ASP A 526 0.95 28.89 10.55
N SER A 527 1.28 29.63 11.61
CA SER A 527 1.26 29.11 12.98
C SER A 527 -0.13 28.78 13.49
N LYS A 528 -1.18 29.39 12.93
CA LYS A 528 -2.57 29.12 13.31
C LYS A 528 -3.03 27.80 12.68
N ALA A 529 -2.73 27.59 11.41
CA ALA A 529 -3.05 26.36 10.70
C ALA A 529 -2.08 25.20 10.99
N ARG A 530 -0.99 25.47 11.74
CA ARG A 530 0.08 24.49 12.02
C ARG A 530 0.66 23.90 10.72
N LEU A 531 0.84 24.76 9.73
CA LEU A 531 1.27 24.39 8.38
C LEU A 531 2.36 25.35 7.89
N TRP A 532 3.44 24.82 7.31
CA TRP A 532 4.39 25.64 6.57
C TRP A 532 4.43 25.21 5.12
N ARG A 533 4.66 26.18 4.23
CA ARG A 533 4.65 25.99 2.78
C ARG A 533 5.95 26.46 2.19
N CYS A 534 6.50 25.66 1.29
CA CYS A 534 7.62 26.03 0.42
C CYS A 534 7.15 25.95 -1.02
N GLN A 535 7.41 26.99 -1.81
CA GLN A 535 7.36 26.92 -3.27
C GLN A 535 8.71 27.33 -3.82
N ALA A 536 9.22 26.58 -4.79
CA ALA A 536 10.47 26.90 -5.46
C ALA A 536 10.36 26.70 -6.97
N ARG A 537 11.22 27.42 -7.71
CA ARG A 537 11.48 27.19 -9.13
C ARG A 537 12.98 27.06 -9.36
N ILE A 538 13.36 26.09 -10.18
CA ILE A 538 14.75 25.75 -10.49
C ILE A 538 14.94 25.87 -12.00
N PRO A 539 15.92 26.65 -12.49
CA PRO A 539 16.20 26.74 -13.92
C PRO A 539 16.51 25.37 -14.54
N ILE A 540 15.81 24.99 -15.60
CA ILE A 540 16.05 23.73 -16.32
C ILE A 540 17.49 23.68 -16.86
N SER A 541 18.05 24.82 -17.26
CA SER A 541 19.44 24.93 -17.72
C SER A 541 20.49 24.58 -16.66
N SER A 542 20.13 24.64 -15.36
CA SER A 542 21.02 24.18 -14.28
C SER A 542 20.90 22.67 -14.04
N LEU A 543 19.76 22.09 -14.42
CA LEU A 543 19.45 20.67 -14.21
C LEU A 543 19.93 19.80 -15.37
N ALA A 544 19.78 20.26 -16.61
CA ALA A 544 20.03 19.46 -17.80
C ALA A 544 20.58 20.31 -18.95
N THR A 545 21.24 19.65 -19.91
CA THR A 545 21.76 20.30 -21.12
C THR A 545 20.66 20.65 -22.13
N SER A 546 19.47 20.06 -21.98
CA SER A 546 18.32 20.32 -22.85
C SER A 546 17.03 20.31 -22.05
N THR A 547 16.06 21.09 -22.51
CA THR A 547 14.72 21.14 -21.92
C THR A 547 14.01 19.79 -22.08
N PRO A 548 13.39 19.24 -21.02
CA PRO A 548 12.64 18.00 -21.12
C PRO A 548 11.47 18.16 -22.10
N ARG A 549 11.22 17.11 -22.88
CA ARG A 549 10.02 17.04 -23.73
C ARG A 549 8.87 16.42 -22.93
N PRO A 550 7.61 16.69 -23.29
CA PRO A 550 6.50 15.95 -22.70
C PRO A 550 6.69 14.43 -22.89
N GLY A 551 6.52 13.68 -21.81
CA GLY A 551 6.81 12.25 -21.72
C GLY A 551 8.20 11.90 -21.20
N ALA A 552 9.13 12.86 -21.12
CA ALA A 552 10.46 12.65 -20.54
C ALA A 552 10.36 12.18 -19.08
N VAL A 553 11.34 11.38 -18.66
CA VAL A 553 11.42 10.83 -17.32
C VAL A 553 12.81 11.09 -16.75
N TRP A 554 12.88 11.66 -15.55
CA TRP A 554 14.13 11.83 -14.79
C TRP A 554 14.07 11.07 -13.47
N ARG A 555 15.24 10.78 -12.88
CA ARG A 555 15.32 10.27 -11.51
C ARG A 555 15.05 11.41 -10.54
N MET A 556 14.22 11.17 -9.53
CA MET A 556 13.89 12.19 -8.54
C MET A 556 13.54 11.56 -7.20
N ASN A 557 13.89 12.22 -6.10
CA ASN A 557 13.31 11.90 -4.79
C ASN A 557 13.00 13.20 -4.03
N LEU A 558 11.89 13.19 -3.29
CA LEU A 558 11.47 14.25 -2.38
C LEU A 558 11.70 13.78 -0.95
N TYR A 559 12.23 14.65 -0.10
CA TYR A 559 12.44 14.36 1.31
C TYR A 559 11.85 15.41 2.23
N ARG A 560 11.62 15.00 3.48
CA ARG A 560 11.29 15.88 4.60
C ARG A 560 12.03 15.40 5.83
N ILE A 561 12.75 16.30 6.48
CA ILE A 561 13.27 16.10 7.83
C ILE A 561 12.38 16.88 8.79
N ASP A 562 11.76 16.17 9.73
CA ASP A 562 11.05 16.74 10.87
C ASP A 562 11.79 16.37 12.15
N ARG A 563 12.46 17.35 12.75
CA ARG A 563 13.34 17.09 13.90
C ARG A 563 12.58 16.92 15.20
N ALA A 564 11.42 17.55 15.35
CA ALA A 564 10.57 17.40 16.53
C ALA A 564 10.12 15.95 16.71
N HIS A 565 9.76 15.28 15.61
CA HIS A 565 9.30 13.89 15.63
C HIS A 565 10.36 12.86 15.23
N LYS A 566 11.61 13.29 14.98
CA LYS A 566 12.70 12.45 14.46
C LYS A 566 12.30 11.68 13.20
N ALA A 567 11.54 12.32 12.30
CA ALA A 567 11.03 11.70 11.09
C ALA A 567 11.86 12.14 9.87
N PHE A 568 12.15 11.19 8.99
CA PHE A 568 12.93 11.39 7.77
C PHE A 568 12.16 10.80 6.61
N LEU A 569 11.24 11.56 6.03
CA LEU A 569 10.33 11.04 5.01
C LEU A 569 10.98 11.08 3.63
N ALA A 570 10.64 10.12 2.77
CA ALA A 570 11.10 10.00 1.39
C ALA A 570 9.96 9.60 0.45
N SER A 571 9.89 10.18 -0.76
CA SER A 571 8.89 9.76 -1.76
C SER A 571 9.14 8.32 -2.24
N ASN A 572 10.39 7.88 -2.16
CA ASN A 572 10.79 6.49 -2.29
C ASN A 572 11.82 6.17 -1.18
N PRO A 573 11.51 5.27 -0.23
CA PRO A 573 12.41 4.94 0.88
C PRO A 573 13.78 4.41 0.44
N THR A 574 14.85 4.91 1.05
CA THR A 574 16.24 4.52 0.74
C THR A 574 16.69 3.25 1.46
N LEU A 575 15.98 2.86 2.53
CA LEU A 575 16.16 1.63 3.30
C LEU A 575 17.51 1.48 3.99
N ASN A 576 18.21 2.59 4.21
CA ASN A 576 19.51 2.63 4.88
C ASN A 576 19.76 3.95 5.65
N GLY A 577 18.77 4.85 5.72
CA GLY A 577 18.87 6.12 6.43
C GLY A 577 19.69 7.21 5.72
N SER A 578 20.24 6.94 4.53
CA SER A 578 20.92 7.95 3.71
C SER A 578 20.05 8.37 2.53
N PHE A 579 19.78 9.67 2.40
CA PHE A 579 19.07 10.26 1.27
C PHE A 579 19.87 10.21 -0.04
N HIS A 580 21.17 9.94 0.00
CA HIS A 580 22.04 9.87 -1.18
C HIS A 580 22.12 8.48 -1.84
N THR A 581 21.13 7.61 -1.59
CA THR A 581 21.07 6.27 -2.18
C THR A 581 20.40 6.33 -3.56
N VAL A 582 21.19 6.65 -4.57
CA VAL A 582 20.74 6.96 -5.94
C VAL A 582 19.95 5.83 -6.59
N GLU A 583 20.29 4.58 -6.31
CA GLU A 583 19.60 3.38 -6.81
C GLU A 583 18.14 3.36 -6.35
N ARG A 584 17.82 4.07 -5.27
CA ARG A 584 16.49 4.18 -4.67
C ARG A 584 15.78 5.48 -5.03
N PHE A 585 16.30 6.32 -5.93
CA PHE A 585 15.51 7.45 -6.40
C PHE A 585 14.28 6.95 -7.13
N GLY A 586 13.17 7.66 -6.99
CA GLY A 586 11.99 7.46 -7.81
C GLY A 586 12.16 8.09 -9.19
N PHE A 587 11.04 8.44 -9.77
CA PHE A 587 10.98 9.07 -11.08
C PHE A 587 10.09 10.31 -11.03
N VAL A 588 10.35 11.24 -11.95
CA VAL A 588 9.40 12.28 -12.34
C VAL A 588 9.12 12.15 -13.83
N ARG A 589 7.84 12.21 -14.22
CA ARG A 589 7.39 12.28 -15.61
C ARG A 589 6.90 13.69 -15.92
N PHE A 590 7.42 14.27 -17.00
CA PHE A 590 7.01 15.58 -17.50
C PHE A 590 5.76 15.43 -18.37
N GLU A 591 4.62 15.96 -17.93
CA GLU A 591 3.33 15.84 -18.63
C GLU A 591 3.07 17.02 -19.55
N LYS A 592 2.06 16.92 -20.42
CA LYS A 592 1.75 17.96 -21.40
C LYS A 592 1.11 19.20 -20.80
#